data_AF-A0A2V9ZTV7-F1
#
_entry.id   AF-A0A2V9ZTV7-F1
#
_cell.length_a   1.000
_cell.length_b   1.000
_cell.length_c   1.000
_cell.angle_alpha   90.00
_cell.angle_beta   90.00
_cell.angle_gamma   90.00
#
_symmetry.space_group_name_H-M   'P 1'
#
loop_
_entity.id
_entity.type
_entity.pdbx_description
1 polymer ?
#
loop_
_entity_poly.entity_id
_entity_poly.type
_entity_poly.pdbx_seq_one_letter_code
_entity_poly.pdbx_strand_id
1 'polypeptide(L)'
;MLRPTVAVVLGSGLGAFADEMTESVKIGYGDIPHFSRSTAVGHAGQLVVGKIGAWPIATMQGRVHLYEGNSARKVAFPMRVLGRMGVRAAILTNAAG
;
A
#
# COMPACT_ATOMS: atom_id res chain seq x y z
N MET A 1 -15.13 -1.30 -12.43
CA MET A 1 -13.98 -1.65 -11.56
C MET A 1 -12.93 -0.56 -11.70
N LEU A 2 -12.45 0.03 -10.59
CA LEU A 2 -11.41 1.06 -10.63
C LEU A 2 -10.11 0.47 -11.20
N ARG A 3 -9.40 1.24 -12.03
CA ARG A 3 -8.08 0.88 -12.58
C ARG A 3 -7.06 1.96 -12.20
N PRO A 4 -6.40 1.84 -11.05
CA PRO A 4 -5.47 2.85 -10.57
C PRO A 4 -4.21 2.90 -11.44
N THR A 5 -3.80 4.10 -11.85
CA THR A 5 -2.55 4.33 -12.59
C THR A 5 -1.42 4.82 -11.70
N VAL A 6 -1.75 5.27 -10.49
CA VAL A 6 -0.80 5.74 -9.47
C VAL A 6 -1.00 4.92 -8.19
N ALA A 7 0.12 4.56 -7.56
CA ALA A 7 0.13 3.99 -6.22
C ALA A 7 0.82 4.91 -5.21
N VAL A 8 0.37 4.85 -3.96
CA VAL A 8 0.98 5.55 -2.83
C VAL A 8 1.33 4.53 -1.74
N VAL A 9 2.59 4.50 -1.31
CA VAL A 9 3.03 3.64 -0.20
C VAL A 9 3.23 4.51 1.03
N LEU A 10 2.36 4.31 2.03
CA LEU A 10 2.35 5.10 3.25
C LEU A 10 3.32 4.51 4.29
N GLY A 11 4.31 5.31 4.68
CA GLY A 11 5.21 5.03 5.79
C GLY A 11 4.59 5.32 7.17
N SER A 12 5.40 5.20 8.21
CA SER A 12 4.98 5.39 9.60
C SER A 12 4.39 6.79 9.83
N GLY A 13 3.26 6.85 10.55
CA GLY A 13 2.55 8.10 10.86
C GLY A 13 1.71 8.68 9.72
N LEU A 14 1.81 8.13 8.50
CA LEU A 14 1.14 8.66 7.30
C LEU A 14 -0.14 7.89 6.92
N GLY A 15 -0.57 6.94 7.77
CA GLY A 15 -1.69 6.05 7.49
C GLY A 15 -3.02 6.76 7.23
N ALA A 16 -3.26 7.91 7.87
CA ALA A 16 -4.53 8.64 7.80
C ALA A 16 -4.94 9.07 6.38
N PHE A 17 -3.98 9.23 5.46
CA PHE A 17 -4.26 9.54 4.06
C PHE A 17 -5.21 8.54 3.40
N ALA A 18 -5.11 7.24 3.74
CA ALA A 18 -5.97 6.23 3.15
C ALA A 18 -7.43 6.33 3.64
N ASP A 19 -7.67 7.00 4.76
CA ASP A 19 -9.02 7.18 5.32
C ASP A 19 -9.78 8.34 4.65
N GLU A 20 -9.08 9.21 3.92
CA GLU A 20 -9.68 10.26 3.09
C GLU A 20 -10.17 9.74 1.72
N MET A 21 -9.84 8.50 1.37
CA MET A 21 -10.21 7.92 0.08
C MET A 21 -11.69 7.55 -0.01
N THR A 22 -12.35 8.03 -1.05
CA THR A 22 -13.76 7.74 -1.33
C THR A 22 -13.92 6.54 -2.25
N GLU A 23 -15.14 5.95 -2.29
CA GLU A 23 -15.47 4.77 -3.11
C GLU A 23 -14.42 3.65 -2.97
N SER A 24 -13.91 3.46 -1.75
CA SER A 24 -12.74 2.64 -1.50
C SER A 24 -13.10 1.22 -1.08
N VAL A 25 -12.27 0.27 -1.53
CA VAL A 25 -12.23 -1.10 -1.04
C VAL A 25 -10.93 -1.26 -0.26
N LYS A 26 -11.04 -1.73 0.99
CA LYS A 26 -9.91 -2.03 1.86
C LYS A 26 -9.71 -3.55 1.90
N ILE A 27 -8.52 -4.01 1.53
CA ILE A 27 -8.16 -5.43 1.48
C ILE A 27 -6.99 -5.66 2.43
N GLY A 28 -7.19 -6.46 3.47
CA GLY A 28 -6.12 -6.81 4.39
C GLY A 28 -4.99 -7.54 3.68
N TYR A 29 -3.73 -7.25 4.04
CA TYR A 29 -2.58 -7.96 3.46
C TYR A 29 -2.65 -9.48 3.70
N GLY A 30 -3.31 -9.92 4.78
CA GLY A 30 -3.54 -11.33 5.06
C GLY A 30 -4.46 -12.04 4.06
N ASP A 31 -5.28 -11.29 3.33
CA ASP A 31 -6.25 -11.81 2.35
C ASP A 31 -5.68 -11.80 0.92
N ILE A 32 -4.50 -11.20 0.72
CA ILE A 32 -3.83 -11.12 -0.58
C ILE A 32 -2.77 -12.23 -0.65
N PRO A 33 -2.89 -13.18 -1.60
CA PRO A 33 -1.91 -14.26 -1.73
C PRO A 33 -0.48 -13.74 -1.82
N HIS A 34 0.40 -14.35 -1.03
CA HIS A 34 1.84 -14.06 -0.95
C HIS A 34 2.22 -12.69 -0.37
N PHE A 35 1.26 -11.85 0.05
CA PHE A 35 1.58 -10.66 0.82
C PHE A 35 2.07 -11.04 2.22
N SER A 36 3.00 -10.24 2.75
CA SER A 36 3.44 -10.36 4.13
C SER A 36 2.55 -9.50 5.02
N ARG A 37 2.24 -10.00 6.22
CA ARG A 37 1.48 -9.22 7.21
C ARG A 37 2.38 -8.13 7.78
N SER A 38 1.81 -6.95 8.00
CA SER A 38 2.50 -5.84 8.65
C SER A 38 2.54 -6.05 10.17
N THR A 39 3.69 -5.85 10.81
CA THR A 39 3.82 -5.95 12.28
C THR A 39 4.27 -4.65 12.94
N ALA A 40 4.74 -3.68 12.15
CA ALA A 40 5.13 -2.36 12.64
C ALA A 40 3.94 -1.56 13.20
N VAL A 41 4.15 -0.88 14.33
CA VAL A 41 3.17 0.00 14.95
C VAL A 41 2.78 1.13 13.99
N GLY A 42 1.49 1.42 13.87
CA GLY A 42 0.95 2.46 12.98
C GLY A 42 0.84 2.03 11.51
N HIS A 43 1.17 0.78 11.16
CA HIS A 43 0.98 0.24 9.82
C HIS A 43 -0.25 -0.68 9.80
N ALA A 44 -1.36 -0.18 9.26
CA ALA A 44 -2.64 -0.89 9.24
C ALA A 44 -2.58 -2.24 8.48
N GLY A 45 -1.68 -2.36 7.50
CA GLY A 45 -1.45 -3.63 6.81
C GLY A 45 -2.57 -3.95 5.81
N GLN A 46 -3.02 -2.95 5.05
CA GLN A 46 -4.08 -3.11 4.05
C GLN A 46 -3.78 -2.35 2.76
N LEU A 47 -4.23 -2.92 1.65
CA LEU A 47 -4.28 -2.28 0.34
C LEU A 47 -5.65 -1.61 0.19
N VAL A 48 -5.65 -0.29 -0.01
CA VAL A 48 -6.86 0.50 -0.21
C VAL A 48 -6.91 0.93 -1.68
N VAL A 49 -7.94 0.51 -2.41
CA VAL A 49 -8.17 0.95 -3.79
C VAL A 49 -9.43 1.79 -3.81
N GLY A 50 -9.32 3.06 -4.17
CA GLY A 50 -10.42 4.02 -4.12
C GLY A 50 -10.10 5.26 -4.92
N LYS A 51 -10.70 6.39 -4.55
CA LYS A 51 -10.49 7.67 -5.22
C LYS A 51 -9.99 8.75 -4.28
N ILE A 52 -9.18 9.66 -4.83
CA ILE A 52 -8.94 11.00 -4.29
C ILE A 52 -9.45 11.99 -5.34
N GLY A 53 -10.54 12.69 -5.04
CA GLY A 53 -11.30 13.42 -6.06
C GLY A 53 -11.75 12.50 -7.19
N ALA A 54 -11.39 12.83 -8.43
CA ALA A 54 -11.71 12.00 -9.60
C ALA A 54 -10.68 10.88 -9.88
N TRP A 55 -9.56 10.84 -9.16
CA TRP A 55 -8.42 10.01 -9.50
C TRP A 55 -8.48 8.64 -8.81
N PRO A 56 -8.46 7.51 -9.55
CA PRO A 56 -8.35 6.19 -8.96
C PRO A 56 -6.92 5.93 -8.46
N ILE A 57 -6.77 5.64 -7.18
CA ILE A 57 -5.47 5.44 -6.50
C ILE A 57 -5.45 4.07 -5.80
N ALA A 58 -4.29 3.41 -5.85
CA ALA A 58 -3.99 2.26 -4.99
C ALA A 58 -3.05 2.69 -3.86
N THR A 59 -3.49 2.58 -2.62
CA THR A 59 -2.74 3.02 -1.45
C THR A 59 -2.38 1.83 -0.58
N MET A 60 -1.08 1.64 -0.33
CA MET A 60 -0.60 0.71 0.68
C MET A 60 -0.58 1.43 2.04
N GLN A 61 -1.54 1.14 2.91
CA GLN A 61 -1.64 1.74 4.24
C GLN A 61 -0.73 0.99 5.23
N GLY A 62 0.55 1.33 5.16
CA GLY A 62 1.63 0.62 5.82
C GLY A 62 2.41 -0.29 4.87
N ARG A 63 3.60 -0.67 5.29
CA ARG A 63 4.54 -1.52 4.56
C ARG A 63 5.25 -2.48 5.52
N VAL A 64 5.86 -3.51 4.96
CA VAL A 64 6.78 -4.40 5.69
C VAL A 64 8.22 -3.97 5.43
N HIS A 65 9.10 -4.28 6.38
CA HIS A 65 10.49 -3.86 6.39
C HIS A 65 11.43 -5.07 6.44
N LEU A 66 12.67 -4.86 6.00
CA LEU A 66 13.72 -5.87 6.06
C LEU A 66 14.04 -6.27 7.51
N TYR A 67 14.06 -5.29 8.44
CA TYR A 67 14.37 -5.53 9.84
C TYR A 67 13.30 -6.38 10.57
N GLU A 68 12.10 -6.53 10.00
CA GLU A 68 11.06 -7.45 10.51
C GLU A 68 11.33 -8.91 10.12
N GLY A 69 12.50 -9.22 9.51
CA GLY A 69 12.87 -10.56 9.04
C GLY A 69 12.35 -10.90 7.64
N ASN A 70 11.81 -9.90 6.92
CA ASN A 70 11.35 -10.10 5.54
C ASN A 70 12.53 -10.05 4.56
N SER A 71 12.51 -10.92 3.56
CA SER A 71 13.46 -10.82 2.44
C SER A 71 13.13 -9.61 1.55
N ALA A 72 14.13 -9.08 0.84
CA ALA A 72 13.92 -7.99 -0.12
C ALA A 72 12.85 -8.32 -1.17
N ARG A 73 12.74 -9.60 -1.55
CA ARG A 73 11.68 -10.08 -2.45
C ARG A 73 10.29 -9.91 -1.84
N LYS A 74 10.10 -10.24 -0.55
CA LYS A 74 8.83 -10.06 0.16
C LYS A 74 8.49 -8.58 0.30
N VAL A 75 9.46 -7.75 0.69
CA VAL A 75 9.29 -6.30 0.82
C VAL A 75 8.85 -5.66 -0.51
N ALA A 76 9.48 -6.05 -1.61
CA ALA A 76 9.17 -5.50 -2.93
C ALA A 76 7.99 -6.17 -3.66
N PHE A 77 7.43 -7.27 -3.13
CA PHE A 77 6.37 -8.02 -3.80
C PHE A 77 5.11 -7.18 -4.12
N PRO A 78 4.62 -6.32 -3.21
CA PRO A 78 3.46 -5.47 -3.50
C PRO A 78 3.66 -4.57 -4.71
N MET A 79 4.88 -4.06 -4.94
CA MET A 79 5.17 -3.21 -6.11
C MET A 79 4.99 -3.96 -7.43
N ARG A 80 5.30 -5.26 -7.46
CA ARG A 80 5.08 -6.10 -8.65
C ARG A 80 3.59 -6.33 -8.90
N VAL A 81 2.82 -6.54 -7.84
CA VAL A 81 1.36 -6.67 -7.93
C VAL A 81 0.74 -5.38 -8.44
N LEU A 82 1.12 -4.23 -7.89
CA LEU A 82 0.68 -2.91 -8.36
C LEU A 82 1.02 -2.68 -9.83
N GLY A 83 2.24 -3.00 -10.26
CA GLY A 83 2.62 -2.94 -11.68
C GLY A 83 1.75 -3.83 -12.57
N ARG A 84 1.41 -5.05 -12.12
CA ARG A 84 0.48 -5.95 -12.83
C ARG A 84 -0.97 -5.45 -12.84
N MET A 85 -1.37 -4.65 -11.84
CA MET A 85 -2.67 -3.98 -11.80
C MET A 85 -2.77 -2.79 -12.76
N GLY A 86 -1.67 -2.39 -13.41
CA GLY A 86 -1.63 -1.27 -14.35
C GLY A 86 -1.09 0.03 -13.77
N VAL A 87 -0.57 0.02 -12.55
CA VAL A 87 0.10 1.19 -11.95
C VAL A 87 1.35 1.54 -12.76
N ARG A 88 1.52 2.81 -13.08
CA ARG A 88 2.61 3.37 -13.89
C ARG A 88 3.51 4.32 -13.11
N ALA A 89 3.03 4.85 -12.00
CA ALA A 89 3.80 5.71 -11.09
C ALA A 89 3.56 5.29 -9.64
N ALA A 90 4.59 5.39 -8.82
CA ALA A 90 4.51 5.12 -7.38
C ALA A 90 5.09 6.30 -6.59
N ILE A 91 4.34 6.77 -5.60
CA ILE A 91 4.78 7.73 -4.60
C ILE A 91 5.14 6.91 -3.36
N LEU A 92 6.40 6.98 -2.93
CA LEU A 92 6.90 6.27 -1.76
C LEU A 92 7.11 7.28 -0.64
N THR A 93 6.51 7.06 0.52
CA THR A 93 6.69 7.93 1.69
C THR A 93 7.35 7.17 2.85
N ASN A 94 8.06 7.89 3.71
CA ASN A 94 8.66 7.36 4.92
C ASN A 94 8.84 8.45 5.96
N ALA A 95 8.95 8.05 7.23
CA ALA A 95 9.56 8.87 8.27
C ALA A 95 11.10 8.70 8.19
N ALA A 96 11.83 9.78 8.48
CA ALA A 96 13.28 9.79 8.60
C ALA A 96 13.67 10.84 9.66
N GLY A 97 14.83 10.64 10.29
CA GLY A 97 15.47 11.59 11.20
C GLY A 97 16.66 12.27 10.54
#